data_AF-A0A3N4EKT5-F1
#
_entry.id   AF-A0A3N4EKT5-F1
#
_cell.length_a   1.000
_cell.length_b   1.000
_cell.length_c   1.000
_cell.angle_alpha   90.00
_cell.angle_beta   90.00
_cell.angle_gamma   90.00
#
_symmetry.space_group_name_H-M   'P 1'
#
loop_
_entity.id
_entity.type
_entity.pdbx_description
1 polymer ?
#
loop_
_entity_poly.entity_id
_entity_poly.type
_entity_poly.pdbx_seq_one_letter_code
_entity_poly.pdbx_strand_id
1 'polypeptide(L)'
;MNKYFSLLFLPVIILSGCQTQPETVQVPQAVFNTNVITIEHSQLNQYWSLEQIKPVMLNKRPDWLPRGAGKGEYYITIDSNGNEVSKELISSQPEGWMTQKLVNKMPKQQYEPAALNVKRVPVKVKVDFEIKRMN
;
A
#
# COMPACT_ATOMS: atom_id res chain seq x y z
N MET A 1 -22.08 9.63 83.79
CA MET A 1 -20.84 8.82 83.74
C MET A 1 -21.16 7.51 83.06
N ASN A 2 -20.26 7.06 82.17
CA ASN A 2 -20.34 5.94 81.23
C ASN A 2 -20.93 6.25 79.85
N LYS A 3 -20.35 5.82 78.73
CA LYS A 3 -19.01 5.28 78.38
C LYS A 3 -18.96 5.32 76.83
N TYR A 4 -17.92 5.97 76.30
CA TYR A 4 -17.28 5.83 74.99
C TYR A 4 -18.12 5.66 73.70
N PHE A 5 -18.25 6.79 73.01
CA PHE A 5 -18.17 6.96 71.56
C PHE A 5 -16.97 6.21 70.97
N SER A 6 -17.14 5.44 69.89
CA SER A 6 -16.35 5.54 68.65
C SER A 6 -16.79 4.43 67.69
N LEU A 7 -17.72 4.76 66.78
CA LEU A 7 -18.05 3.95 65.62
C LEU A 7 -16.96 4.20 64.57
N LEU A 8 -16.12 3.18 64.36
CA LEU A 8 -15.12 3.11 63.29
C LEU A 8 -15.80 3.26 61.93
N PHE A 9 -15.62 4.43 61.31
CA PHE A 9 -15.97 4.66 59.90
C PHE A 9 -14.90 4.00 59.03
N LEU A 10 -15.23 2.88 58.40
CA LEU A 10 -14.41 2.22 57.39
C LEU A 10 -14.61 2.96 56.05
N PRO A 11 -13.57 3.54 55.42
CA PRO A 11 -13.72 4.11 54.09
C PRO A 11 -13.79 2.97 53.06
N VAL A 12 -14.96 2.83 52.42
CA VAL A 12 -15.15 1.98 51.23
C VAL A 12 -14.40 2.63 50.07
N ILE A 13 -13.22 2.11 49.75
CA ILE A 13 -12.47 2.51 48.55
C ILE A 13 -13.17 1.86 47.35
N ILE A 14 -14.04 2.64 46.70
CA ILE A 14 -14.64 2.26 45.42
C ILE A 14 -13.53 2.40 44.37
N LEU A 15 -12.89 1.30 44.01
CA LEU A 15 -12.04 1.19 42.84
C LEU A 15 -12.93 1.32 41.59
N SER A 16 -13.09 2.55 41.10
CA SER A 16 -13.53 2.80 39.73
C SER A 16 -12.43 2.32 38.79
N GLY A 17 -12.55 1.06 38.35
CA GLY A 17 -11.77 0.57 37.21
C GLY A 17 -12.10 1.45 36.00
N CYS A 18 -11.13 2.24 35.53
CA CYS A 18 -11.18 2.79 34.19
C CYS A 18 -11.24 1.60 33.23
N GLN A 19 -12.44 1.32 32.72
CA GLN A 19 -12.64 0.41 31.63
C GLN A 19 -12.12 1.14 30.39
N THR A 20 -10.84 0.99 30.09
CA THR A 20 -10.27 1.43 28.82
C THR A 20 -10.97 0.58 27.76
N GLN A 21 -12.03 1.13 27.15
CA GLN A 21 -12.61 0.53 25.96
C GLN A 21 -11.47 0.44 24.94
N PRO A 22 -11.13 -0.75 24.43
CA PRO A 22 -10.25 -0.82 23.29
C PRO A 22 -10.94 -0.02 22.19
N GLU A 23 -10.32 1.08 21.76
CA GLU A 23 -10.63 1.67 20.47
C GLU A 23 -10.46 0.54 19.46
N THR A 24 -11.58 -0.06 19.08
CA THR A 24 -11.65 -0.86 17.89
C THR A 24 -11.31 0.11 16.78
N VAL A 25 -10.05 0.06 16.34
CA VAL A 25 -9.62 0.62 15.06
C VAL A 25 -10.50 -0.08 14.05
N GLN A 26 -11.65 0.54 13.75
CA GLN A 26 -12.50 0.15 12.65
C GLN A 26 -11.66 0.44 11.42
N VAL A 27 -10.95 -0.59 10.95
CA VAL A 27 -10.41 -0.61 9.59
C VAL A 27 -11.60 -0.23 8.71
N PRO A 28 -11.59 0.95 8.06
CA PRO A 28 -12.75 1.42 7.32
C PRO A 28 -13.10 0.32 6.32
N GLN A 29 -14.36 -0.16 6.36
CA GLN A 29 -14.87 -1.10 5.37
C GLN A 29 -14.55 -0.53 3.99
N ALA A 30 -13.83 -1.31 3.17
CA ALA A 30 -13.29 -0.91 1.88
C ALA A 30 -14.33 -0.10 1.10
N VAL A 31 -14.10 1.22 1.04
CA VAL A 31 -14.92 2.11 0.25
C VAL A 31 -14.50 1.87 -1.20
N PHE A 32 -15.22 0.97 -1.90
CA PHE A 32 -15.14 0.77 -3.35
C PHE A 32 -15.68 1.97 -4.14
N ASN A 33 -15.48 3.18 -3.63
CA ASN A 33 -16.06 4.39 -4.17
C ASN A 33 -14.90 5.34 -4.50
N THR A 34 -14.46 5.35 -5.75
CA THR A 34 -13.94 6.55 -6.42
C THR A 34 -13.54 6.30 -7.88
N ASN A 35 -13.70 7.34 -8.70
CA ASN A 35 -13.12 7.42 -10.04
C ASN A 35 -11.59 7.24 -9.95
N VAL A 36 -11.04 6.33 -10.74
CA VAL A 36 -9.59 6.15 -10.88
C VAL A 36 -9.02 7.40 -11.55
N ILE A 37 -8.13 8.10 -10.87
CA ILE A 37 -7.44 9.26 -11.44
C ILE A 37 -6.13 8.82 -12.11
N THR A 38 -5.76 9.46 -13.22
CA THR A 38 -4.46 9.21 -13.87
C THR A 38 -3.43 10.21 -13.34
N ILE A 39 -2.26 9.71 -12.93
CA ILE A 39 -1.16 10.51 -12.40
C ILE A 39 0.18 10.09 -13.03
N GLU A 40 1.18 10.97 -12.94
CA GLU A 40 2.56 10.66 -13.31
C GLU A 40 3.29 9.90 -12.19
N HIS A 41 4.32 9.12 -12.53
CA HIS A 41 5.10 8.37 -11.52
C HIS A 41 5.65 9.27 -10.39
N SER A 42 6.06 10.50 -10.72
CA SER A 42 6.58 11.47 -9.75
C SER A 42 5.57 11.88 -8.67
N GLN A 43 4.28 11.65 -8.92
CA GLN A 43 3.21 11.96 -7.98
C GLN A 43 2.82 10.73 -7.15
N LEU A 44 3.31 9.52 -7.46
CA LEU A 44 2.90 8.29 -6.81
C LEU A 44 3.00 8.37 -5.28
N ASN A 45 4.12 8.85 -4.75
CA ASN A 45 4.36 8.94 -3.30
C ASN A 45 3.45 9.95 -2.58
N GLN A 46 2.68 10.78 -3.31
CA GLN A 46 1.63 11.63 -2.72
C GLN A 46 0.35 10.83 -2.43
N TYR A 47 0.17 9.68 -3.12
CA TYR A 47 -1.00 8.83 -3.03
C TYR A 47 -0.71 7.50 -2.33
N TRP A 48 0.35 6.83 -2.74
CA TRP A 48 0.67 5.46 -2.34
C TRP A 48 2.18 5.33 -2.15
N SER A 49 2.59 4.69 -1.07
CA SER A 49 3.98 4.32 -0.79
C SER A 49 4.13 2.82 -0.99
N LEU A 50 5.19 2.39 -1.67
CA LEU A 50 5.48 0.97 -1.83
C LEU A 50 5.67 0.31 -0.46
N GLU A 51 5.01 -0.82 -0.21
CA GLU A 51 5.23 -1.60 0.99
C GLU A 51 6.67 -2.13 1.00
N GLN A 52 7.35 -2.02 2.15
CA GLN A 52 8.73 -2.48 2.28
C GLN A 52 8.79 -4.01 2.32
N ILE A 53 8.93 -4.61 1.15
CA ILE A 53 9.22 -6.03 1.00
C ILE A 53 10.73 -6.30 1.01
N LYS A 54 11.14 -7.38 1.70
CA LYS A 54 12.53 -7.83 1.68
C LYS A 54 12.92 -8.20 0.25
N PRO A 55 14.09 -7.74 -0.26
CA PRO A 55 14.56 -8.13 -1.57
C PRO A 55 14.68 -9.65 -1.69
N VAL A 56 14.13 -10.22 -2.75
CA VAL A 56 14.26 -11.64 -3.06
C VAL A 56 15.44 -11.83 -4.01
N MET A 57 16.40 -12.67 -3.62
CA MET A 57 17.46 -13.10 -4.54
C MET A 57 16.87 -14.05 -5.58
N LEU A 58 17.01 -13.67 -6.84
CA LEU A 58 16.55 -14.47 -7.97
C LEU A 58 17.65 -15.40 -8.45
N ASN A 59 17.41 -16.70 -8.42
CA ASN A 59 18.38 -17.71 -8.87
C ASN A 59 18.55 -17.76 -10.40
N LYS A 60 17.63 -17.13 -11.15
CA LYS A 60 17.65 -17.07 -12.61
C LYS A 60 16.99 -15.80 -13.11
N ARG A 61 17.28 -15.43 -14.36
CA ARG A 61 16.57 -14.33 -15.04
C ARG A 61 15.05 -14.62 -15.05
N PRO A 62 14.21 -13.67 -14.62
CA PRO A 62 12.76 -13.82 -14.76
C PRO A 62 12.32 -13.98 -16.21
N ASP A 63 11.25 -14.74 -16.41
CA ASP A 63 10.68 -14.98 -17.74
C ASP A 63 9.90 -13.77 -18.29
N TRP A 64 9.53 -12.83 -17.43
CA TRP A 64 8.91 -11.55 -17.78
C TRP A 64 9.91 -10.47 -18.22
N LEU A 65 11.22 -10.68 -18.03
CA LEU A 65 12.25 -9.69 -18.34
C LEU A 65 12.79 -9.89 -19.78
N PRO A 66 12.46 -9.00 -20.75
CA PRO A 66 12.85 -9.16 -22.15
C PRO A 66 14.36 -9.23 -22.34
N ARG A 67 14.85 -9.97 -23.34
CA ARG A 67 16.29 -10.05 -23.63
C ARG A 67 16.78 -8.79 -24.35
N GLY A 68 18.05 -8.45 -24.15
CA GLY A 68 18.66 -7.27 -24.77
C GLY A 68 18.31 -5.96 -24.06
N ALA A 69 18.71 -4.86 -24.68
CA ALA A 69 18.45 -3.51 -24.21
C ALA A 69 17.18 -2.95 -24.85
N GLY A 70 16.48 -2.09 -24.11
CA GLY A 70 15.25 -1.46 -24.57
C GLY A 70 14.61 -0.59 -23.51
N LYS A 71 13.54 0.08 -23.92
CA LYS A 71 12.71 0.98 -23.11
C LYS A 71 11.26 0.59 -23.27
N GLY A 72 10.46 0.87 -22.26
CA GLY A 72 9.02 0.79 -22.39
C GLY A 72 8.32 1.67 -21.38
N GLU A 73 7.05 1.87 -21.65
CA GLU A 73 6.14 2.64 -20.80
C GLU A 73 4.90 1.78 -20.58
N TYR A 74 4.40 1.73 -19.36
CA TYR A 74 3.16 1.04 -19.04
C TYR A 74 2.42 1.76 -17.92
N TYR A 75 1.10 1.60 -17.87
CA TYR A 75 0.32 1.99 -16.72
C TYR A 75 0.27 0.87 -15.69
N ILE A 76 0.26 1.23 -14.41
CA ILE A 76 -0.24 0.37 -13.33
C ILE A 76 -1.54 0.97 -12.77
N THR A 77 -2.47 0.13 -12.33
CA THR A 77 -3.64 0.59 -11.56
C THR A 77 -3.56 0.08 -10.14
N ILE A 78 -3.67 0.98 -9.16
CA ILE A 78 -3.68 0.68 -7.73
C ILE A 78 -5.09 0.95 -7.21
N ASP A 79 -5.70 -0.05 -6.58
CA ASP A 79 -7.05 0.06 -6.00
C ASP A 79 -7.03 0.76 -4.63
N SER A 80 -8.20 1.06 -4.06
CA SER A 80 -8.33 1.70 -2.74
C SER A 80 -7.85 0.83 -1.56
N ASN A 81 -7.54 -0.44 -1.81
CA ASN A 81 -6.94 -1.32 -0.81
C ASN A 81 -5.40 -1.32 -0.89
N GLY A 82 -4.82 -0.59 -1.86
CA GLY A 82 -3.38 -0.58 -2.08
C GLY A 82 -2.88 -1.76 -2.91
N ASN A 83 -3.76 -2.50 -3.58
CA ASN A 83 -3.36 -3.59 -4.45
C ASN A 83 -3.11 -3.09 -5.88
N GLU A 84 -2.02 -3.52 -6.48
CA GLU A 84 -1.84 -3.37 -7.91
C GLU A 84 -2.75 -4.37 -8.68
N VAL A 85 -3.81 -3.87 -9.30
CA VAL A 85 -4.85 -4.71 -9.92
C VAL A 85 -4.60 -5.00 -11.40
N SER A 86 -3.96 -4.08 -12.13
CA SER A 86 -3.71 -4.24 -13.57
C SER A 86 -2.45 -3.51 -14.03
N LYS A 87 -1.92 -3.96 -15.18
CA LYS A 87 -0.87 -3.28 -15.93
C LYS A 87 -1.25 -3.19 -17.41
N GLU A 88 -0.95 -2.08 -18.07
CA GLU A 88 -1.29 -1.84 -19.48
C GLU A 88 -0.08 -1.26 -20.21
N LEU A 89 0.45 -1.98 -21.20
CA LEU A 89 1.58 -1.53 -22.02
C LEU A 89 1.15 -0.34 -22.89
N ILE A 90 1.93 0.73 -22.84
CA ILE A 90 1.74 1.94 -23.63
C ILE A 90 2.66 1.91 -24.85
N SER A 91 3.95 1.68 -24.61
CA SER A 91 4.95 1.72 -25.67
C SER A 91 6.13 0.79 -25.37
N SER A 92 6.83 0.39 -26.43
CA SER A 92 8.03 -0.43 -26.38
C SER A 92 9.02 0.01 -27.45
N GLN A 93 10.29 0.14 -27.07
CA GLN A 93 11.39 0.44 -27.98
C GLN A 93 12.56 -0.52 -27.69
N PRO A 94 12.93 -1.42 -28.62
CA PRO A 94 12.33 -1.65 -29.93
C PRO A 94 10.85 -2.08 -29.88
N GLU A 95 10.14 -1.94 -30.99
CA GLU A 95 8.79 -2.50 -31.11
C GLU A 95 8.82 -4.02 -30.87
N GLY A 96 7.84 -4.54 -30.12
CA GLY A 96 7.75 -5.96 -29.77
C GLY A 96 8.77 -6.47 -28.74
N TRP A 97 9.73 -5.63 -28.31
CA TRP A 97 10.69 -5.98 -27.27
C TRP A 97 10.00 -6.24 -25.92
N MET A 98 9.19 -5.28 -25.47
CA MET A 98 8.23 -5.47 -24.40
C MET A 98 6.86 -5.76 -25.01
N THR A 99 6.11 -6.69 -24.40
CA THR A 99 4.76 -7.06 -24.84
C THR A 99 3.81 -7.04 -23.64
N GLN A 100 2.52 -6.84 -23.89
CA GLN A 100 1.50 -6.92 -22.83
C GLN A 100 1.57 -8.23 -22.05
N LYS A 101 1.89 -9.34 -22.73
CA LYS A 101 2.07 -10.66 -22.10
C LYS A 101 3.21 -10.68 -21.09
N LEU A 102 4.32 -9.99 -21.38
CA LEU A 102 5.46 -9.88 -20.46
C LEU A 102 5.12 -8.94 -19.29
N VAL A 103 4.50 -7.80 -19.57
CA VAL A 103 4.03 -6.85 -18.54
C VAL A 103 3.07 -7.53 -17.56
N ASN A 104 2.12 -8.33 -18.03
CA ASN A 104 1.17 -9.06 -17.18
C ASN A 104 1.82 -10.10 -16.25
N LYS A 105 3.03 -10.57 -16.58
CA LYS A 105 3.79 -11.51 -15.76
C LYS A 105 4.69 -10.82 -14.73
N MET A 106 4.87 -9.50 -14.82
CA MET A 106 5.64 -8.75 -13.84
C MET A 106 4.97 -8.89 -12.47
N PRO A 107 5.75 -9.05 -11.39
CA PRO A 107 5.20 -9.13 -10.05
C PRO A 107 4.34 -7.90 -9.75
N LYS A 108 3.23 -8.15 -9.05
CA LYS A 108 2.36 -7.09 -8.55
C LYS A 108 2.91 -6.58 -7.23
N GLN A 109 2.78 -5.28 -7.03
CA GLN A 109 3.20 -4.63 -5.80
C GLN A 109 2.00 -4.38 -4.88
N GLN A 110 2.30 -4.26 -3.59
CA GLN A 110 1.37 -3.82 -2.57
C GLN A 110 1.83 -2.47 -2.04
N TYR A 111 0.86 -1.63 -1.70
CA TYR A 111 1.08 -0.24 -1.35
C TYR A 111 0.35 0.13 -0.07
N GLU A 112 0.98 0.98 0.71
CA GLU A 112 0.38 1.65 1.85
C GLU A 112 -0.09 3.05 1.43
N PRO A 113 -1.22 3.56 1.94
CA PRO A 113 -1.66 4.91 1.64
C PRO A 113 -0.64 5.93 2.16
N ALA A 114 -0.30 6.91 1.34
CA ALA A 114 0.50 8.04 1.78
C ALA A 114 -0.30 8.89 2.79
N ALA A 115 0.41 9.66 3.62
CA ALA A 115 -0.22 10.52 4.63
C ALA A 115 -1.26 11.51 4.04
N LEU A 116 -1.07 11.93 2.79
CA LEU A 116 -1.98 12.84 2.09
C LEU A 116 -3.18 12.12 1.46
N ASN A 117 -3.14 10.80 1.32
CA ASN A 117 -4.20 9.99 0.68
C ASN A 117 -5.13 9.33 1.68
N VAL A 118 -5.66 10.13 2.61
CA VAL A 118 -6.57 9.66 3.67
C VAL A 118 -7.81 8.97 3.09
N LYS A 119 -8.24 9.39 1.89
CA LYS A 119 -9.41 8.82 1.19
C LYS A 119 -9.09 7.57 0.37
N ARG A 120 -7.84 7.10 0.35
CA ARG A 120 -7.39 5.93 -0.41
C ARG A 120 -7.85 5.98 -1.87
N VAL A 121 -7.61 7.12 -2.52
CA VAL A 121 -8.01 7.35 -3.91
C VAL A 121 -7.25 6.36 -4.80
N PRO A 122 -7.96 5.57 -5.64
CA PRO A 122 -7.35 4.65 -6.57
C PRO A 122 -6.73 5.44 -7.73
N VAL A 123 -5.57 4.98 -8.21
CA VAL A 123 -4.78 5.71 -9.19
C VAL A 123 -4.36 4.81 -10.35
N LYS A 124 -4.27 5.40 -11.54
CA LYS A 124 -3.59 4.85 -12.72
C LYS A 124 -2.30 5.63 -12.91
N VAL A 125 -1.16 4.96 -12.88
CA VAL A 125 0.17 5.60 -12.81
C VAL A 125 0.95 5.23 -14.06
N LYS A 126 1.45 6.22 -14.80
CA LYS A 126 2.40 5.96 -15.90
C LYS A 126 3.76 5.59 -15.33
N VAL A 127 4.35 4.50 -15.78
CA VAL A 127 5.67 4.01 -15.36
C VAL A 127 6.56 3.82 -16.58
N ASP A 128 7.74 4.41 -16.53
CA ASP A 128 8.77 4.26 -17.57
C ASP A 128 9.90 3.36 -17.06
N PHE A 129 10.45 2.51 -17.93
CA PHE A 129 11.59 1.68 -17.58
C PHE A 129 12.58 1.55 -18.73
N GLU A 130 13.86 1.41 -18.40
CA GLU A 130 14.96 1.23 -19.35
C GLU A 130 15.87 0.09 -18.88
N ILE A 131 16.17 -0.84 -19.79
CA ILE A 131 17.19 -1.87 -19.60
C ILE A 131 18.37 -1.51 -20.50
N LYS A 132 19.49 -1.17 -19.88
CA LYS A 132 20.76 -0.91 -20.58
C LYS A 132 21.51 -2.22 -20.79
N ARG A 133 22.26 -2.30 -21.89
CA ARG A 133 23.21 -3.39 -22.11
C ARG A 133 24.32 -3.24 -21.07
N MET A 134 24.57 -4.29 -20.29
CA MET A 134 25.81 -4.35 -19.51
C MET A 134 26.93 -4.62 -20.51
N ASN A 135 27.88 -3.69 -20.60
CA ASN A 135 29.14 -3.86 -21.34
C ASN A 135 30.10 -4.73 -20.53
#